data_AF-A0AAU4PM46-F1
#
_entry.id   AF-A0AAU4PM46-F1
#
_cell.length_a   1.000
_cell.length_b   1.000
_cell.length_c   1.000
_cell.angle_alpha   90.00
_cell.angle_beta   90.00
_cell.angle_gamma   90.00
#
_symmetry.space_group_name_H-M   'P 1'
#
loop_
_entity.id
_entity.type
_entity.pdbx_description
1 polymer ?
#
loop_
_entity_poly.entity_id
_entity_poly.type
_entity_poly.pdbx_seq_one_letter_code
_entity_poly.pdbx_strand_id
1 'polypeptide(L)'
;MSPDQRLLRVLLADDQVAFERALDERLAQHRAGVGENPAPGTLLPLGAIALAALAVQVHGWDLQTRSAYLPASLLKPPAAIGS
;
A
#
# COMPACT_ATOMS: atom_id res chain seq x y z
N MET A 1 1.31 -11.88 14.52
CA MET A 1 1.24 -10.49 14.02
C MET A 1 0.95 -10.58 12.54
N SER A 2 -0.17 -10.04 12.07
CA SER A 2 -0.44 -10.01 10.63
C SER A 2 0.47 -8.99 9.93
N PRO A 3 0.82 -9.18 8.65
CA PRO A 3 1.56 -8.21 7.86
C PRO A 3 0.94 -6.80 7.90
N ASP A 4 -0.40 -6.72 7.88
CA ASP A 4 -1.13 -5.45 7.92
C ASP A 4 -0.99 -4.75 9.29
N GLN A 5 -0.91 -5.51 10.40
CA GLN A 5 -0.61 -4.95 11.73
C GLN A 5 0.78 -4.35 11.81
N ARG A 6 1.78 -4.95 11.12
CA ARG A 6 3.13 -4.40 11.06
C ARG A 6 3.12 -3.04 10.34
N LEU A 7 2.45 -2.95 9.19
CA LEU A 7 2.28 -1.69 8.45
C LEU A 7 1.63 -0.60 9.30
N LEU A 8 0.51 -0.93 9.97
CA LEU A 8 -0.19 0.00 10.87
C LEU A 8 0.70 0.50 12.01
N ARG A 9 1.47 -0.38 12.64
CA ARG A 9 2.37 0.02 13.72
C ARG A 9 3.44 1.00 13.22
N VAL A 10 4.00 0.74 12.05
CA VAL A 10 5.07 1.57 11.52
C VAL A 10 4.54 2.92 11.03
N LEU A 11 3.34 2.94 10.43
CA LEU A 11 2.63 4.17 10.12
C LEU A 11 2.42 5.03 11.37
N LEU A 12 1.97 4.42 12.47
CA LEU A 12 1.80 5.11 13.76
C LEU A 12 3.13 5.53 14.42
N ALA A 13 4.23 4.87 14.07
CA ALA A 13 5.56 5.21 14.56
C ALA A 13 6.23 6.32 13.74
N ASP A 14 5.57 6.82 12.70
CA ASP A 14 6.07 7.82 11.76
C ASP A 14 7.40 7.43 11.06
N ASP A 15 7.69 6.13 10.93
CA ASP A 15 8.92 5.62 10.32
C ASP A 15 8.68 5.22 8.86
N GLN A 16 8.91 6.17 7.95
CA GLN A 16 8.70 5.99 6.51
C GLN A 16 9.51 4.80 5.94
N VAL A 17 10.77 4.65 6.33
CA VAL A 17 11.66 3.62 5.77
C VAL A 17 11.21 2.23 6.18
N ALA A 18 10.86 2.06 7.45
CA ALA A 18 10.31 0.79 7.92
C ALA A 18 8.95 0.49 7.27
N PHE A 19 8.14 1.53 6.98
CA PHE A 19 6.83 1.37 6.36
C PHE A 19 6.97 0.86 4.93
N GLU A 20 7.85 1.46 4.14
CA GLU A 20 8.14 1.02 2.78
C GLU A 20 8.64 -0.42 2.73
N ARG A 21 9.53 -0.82 3.65
CA ARG A 21 10.02 -2.20 3.73
C ARG A 21 8.92 -3.19 4.07
N ALA A 22 8.05 -2.84 5.01
CA ALA A 22 6.90 -3.68 5.37
C ALA A 22 5.87 -3.75 4.23
N LEU A 23 5.74 -2.69 3.44
CA LEU A 23 4.86 -2.62 2.29
C LEU A 23 5.35 -3.52 1.17
N ASP A 24 6.64 -3.46 0.84
CA ASP A 24 7.26 -4.31 -0.18
C ASP A 24 7.14 -5.80 0.19
N GLU A 25 7.43 -6.14 1.46
CA GLU A 25 7.27 -7.50 1.99
C GLU A 25 5.81 -7.99 1.86
N ARG A 26 4.83 -7.13 2.18
CA ARG A 26 3.41 -7.46 2.05
C ARG A 26 3.00 -7.72 0.60
N LEU A 27 3.50 -6.90 -0.34
CA LEU A 27 3.22 -7.03 -1.77
C LEU A 27 3.86 -8.30 -2.33
N ALA A 28 5.08 -8.63 -1.92
CA ALA A 28 5.76 -9.86 -2.30
C ALA A 28 5.02 -11.10 -1.77
N GLN A 29 4.59 -11.09 -0.51
CA GLN A 29 3.76 -12.16 0.08
C GLN A 29 2.41 -12.29 -0.63
N HIS A 30 1.80 -11.17 -1.00
CA HIS A 30 0.56 -11.17 -1.79
C HIS A 30 0.75 -11.87 -3.13
N ARG A 31 1.81 -11.49 -3.86
CA ARG A 31 2.16 -12.11 -5.15
C ARG A 31 2.42 -13.61 -5.01
N ALA A 32 3.08 -14.04 -3.94
CA ALA A 32 3.35 -15.46 -3.69
C ALA A 32 2.08 -16.25 -3.34
N GLY A 33 1.10 -15.63 -2.69
CA GLY A 33 -0.19 -16.25 -2.33
C GLY A 33 -1.25 -16.22 -3.44
N VAL A 34 -1.11 -15.29 -4.39
CA VAL A 34 -1.94 -15.22 -5.60
C VAL A 34 -1.47 -16.32 -6.58
N GLY A 35 -2.08 -17.50 -6.48
CA GLY A 35 -1.88 -18.62 -7.42
C GLY A 35 -2.38 -18.30 -8.85
N GLU A 36 -2.24 -19.25 -9.79
CA GLU A 36 -2.41 -19.07 -11.25
C GLU A 36 -3.74 -18.45 -11.74
N ASN A 37 -4.80 -18.42 -10.93
CA ASN A 37 -6.08 -17.80 -11.31
C ASN A 37 -6.74 -17.04 -10.15
N PRO A 38 -6.25 -15.83 -9.81
CA PRO A 38 -6.85 -15.02 -8.77
C PRO A 38 -8.16 -14.41 -9.28
N ALA A 39 -9.20 -14.45 -8.43
CA ALA A 39 -10.39 -13.65 -8.67
C ALA A 39 -10.00 -12.17 -8.81
N PRO A 40 -10.61 -11.38 -9.70
CA PRO A 40 -10.16 -10.02 -10.00
C PRO A 40 -10.07 -9.08 -8.79
N GLY A 41 -10.85 -9.34 -7.73
CA GLY A 41 -10.79 -8.60 -6.47
C GLY A 41 -9.65 -8.98 -5.51
N THR A 42 -8.95 -10.11 -5.74
CA THR A 42 -7.77 -10.52 -4.96
C THR A 42 -6.46 -10.15 -5.65
N LEU A 43 -6.50 -9.61 -6.88
CA LEU A 43 -5.33 -9.08 -7.57
C LEU A 43 -4.75 -7.83 -6.88
N LEU A 44 -5.59 -7.02 -6.24
CA LEU A 44 -5.19 -5.79 -5.59
C LEU A 44 -5.26 -5.93 -4.06
N PRO A 45 -4.15 -5.77 -3.33
CA PRO A 45 -4.15 -5.77 -1.88
C PRO A 45 -4.70 -4.44 -1.35
N LEU A 46 -6.03 -4.30 -1.35
CA LEU A 46 -6.74 -3.07 -0.97
C LEU A 46 -6.32 -2.53 0.40
N GLY A 47 -6.09 -3.40 1.40
CA GLY A 47 -5.61 -2.99 2.72
C GLY A 47 -4.24 -2.32 2.68
N ALA A 48 -3.30 -2.87 1.90
CA ALA A 48 -1.97 -2.28 1.73
C ALA A 48 -2.03 -0.95 0.95
N ILE A 49 -2.89 -0.88 -0.07
CA ILE A 49 -3.11 0.35 -0.85
C ILE A 49 -3.71 1.45 0.02
N ALA A 50 -4.72 1.14 0.84
CA ALA A 50 -5.34 2.11 1.74
C ALA A 50 -4.33 2.67 2.76
N LEU A 51 -3.46 1.82 3.32
CA LEU A 51 -2.42 2.25 4.24
C LEU A 51 -1.36 3.12 3.56
N ALA A 52 -0.94 2.77 2.33
CA ALA A 52 -0.02 3.59 1.55
C ALA A 52 -0.65 4.95 1.18
N ALA A 53 -1.93 4.97 0.83
CA ALA A 53 -2.66 6.21 0.55
C ALA A 53 -2.78 7.09 1.81
N LEU A 54 -2.97 6.50 3.00
CA LEU A 54 -2.95 7.22 4.27
C LEU A 54 -1.55 7.79 4.57
N ALA A 55 -0.49 7.03 4.35
CA ALA A 55 0.88 7.52 4.52
C ALA A 55 1.16 8.75 3.64
N VAL A 56 0.77 8.71 2.37
CA VAL A 56 0.96 9.83 1.43
C VAL A 56 0.06 11.02 1.78
N GLN A 57 -1.22 10.80 2.10
CA GLN A 57 -2.18 11.88 2.31
C GLN A 57 -2.11 12.51 3.71
N VAL A 58 -1.89 11.72 4.75
CA VAL A 58 -1.86 12.18 6.14
C VAL A 58 -0.46 12.60 6.55
N HIS A 59 0.55 11.82 6.20
CA HIS A 59 1.94 12.08 6.61
C HIS A 59 2.76 12.79 5.51
N GLY A 60 2.23 12.92 4.29
CA GLY A 60 2.95 13.60 3.20
C GLY A 60 4.14 12.81 2.67
N TRP A 61 4.23 11.51 2.95
CA TRP A 61 5.40 10.70 2.57
C TRP A 61 5.50 10.49 1.07
N ASP A 62 6.72 10.62 0.55
CA ASP A 62 7.04 10.27 -0.84
C ASP A 62 7.47 8.79 -0.88
N LEU A 63 6.49 7.92 -1.12
CA LEU A 63 6.74 6.49 -1.24
C LEU A 63 7.43 6.19 -2.57
N GLN A 64 8.70 5.79 -2.54
CA GLN A 64 9.50 5.38 -3.71
C GLN A 64 9.17 3.96 -4.17
N THR A 65 8.29 3.26 -3.44
CA THR A 65 7.86 1.89 -3.72
C THR A 65 7.07 1.84 -5.04
N ARG A 66 7.75 1.48 -6.13
CA ARG A 66 7.12 1.25 -7.45
C ARG A 66 6.72 -0.21 -7.60
N SER A 67 5.45 -0.51 -7.30
CA SER A 67 4.88 -1.84 -7.54
C SER A 67 3.74 -1.77 -8.53
N ALA A 68 3.61 -2.79 -9.39
CA ALA A 68 2.48 -2.91 -10.31
C ALA A 68 1.12 -3.00 -9.59
N TYR A 69 1.14 -3.35 -8.29
CA TYR A 69 -0.02 -3.41 -7.41
C TYR A 69 -0.26 -2.12 -6.61
N LEU A 70 0.61 -1.11 -6.76
CA LEU A 70 0.53 0.18 -6.07
C LEU A 70 0.56 1.33 -7.09
N PRO A 71 -0.46 1.45 -7.95
CA PRO A 71 -0.49 2.53 -8.93
C PRO A 71 -0.56 3.89 -8.22
N ALA A 72 0.34 4.81 -8.61
CA ALA A 72 0.45 6.14 -8.02
C ALA A 72 -0.86 6.95 -8.09
N SER A 73 -1.72 6.65 -9.07
CA SER A 73 -3.04 7.27 -9.22
C SER A 73 -4.02 6.92 -8.09
N LEU A 74 -3.82 5.81 -7.37
CA LEU A 74 -4.65 5.43 -6.21
C LEU A 74 -4.14 5.99 -4.88
N LEU A 75 -2.91 6.52 -4.84
CA LEU A 75 -2.31 7.10 -3.64
C LEU A 75 -2.70 8.56 -3.44
N LYS A 76 -3.12 9.22 -4.52
CA LYS A 76 -3.62 10.59 -4.49
C LYS A 76 -5.14 10.53 -4.37
N PRO A 77 -5.76 11.43 -3.58
CA PRO A 77 -7.20 11.60 -3.67
C PRO A 77 -7.55 11.93 -5.12
N PRO A 78 -8.72 11.49 -5.63
CA PRO A 78 -9.14 11.87 -6.97
C PRO A 78 -9.00 13.38 -7.06
N ALA A 79 -8.23 13.86 -8.03
CA ALA A 79 -8.13 15.28 -8.30
C ALA A 79 -9.56 15.77 -8.37
N ALA A 80 -9.95 16.62 -7.41
CA ALA A 80 -11.31 17.12 -7.34
C ALA A 80 -11.62 17.61 -8.75
N ILE A 81 -12.56 16.95 -9.40
CA ILE A 81 -13.07 17.37 -10.70
C ILE A 81 -13.77 18.70 -10.44
N GLY A 82 -12.97 19.77 -10.43
CA GLY A 82 -13.45 21.14 -10.33
C GLY A 82 -14.36 21.36 -11.52
N SER A 83 -15.66 21.40 -11.24
CA SER A 83 -16.70 21.95 -12.11
C SER A 83 -16.94 23.40 -11.72
#